data_AF-A0A7C2UCH7-F1
#
_entry.id   AF-A0A7C2UCH7-F1
#
_cell.length_a   1.000
_cell.length_b   1.000
_cell.length_c   1.000
_cell.angle_alpha   90.00
_cell.angle_beta   90.00
_cell.angle_gamma   90.00
#
_symmetry.space_group_name_H-M   'P 1'
#
loop_
_entity.id
_entity.type
_entity.pdbx_description
1 polymer ?
#
loop_
_entity_poly.entity_id
_entity_poly.type
_entity_poly.pdbx_seq_one_letter_code
_entity_poly.pdbx_strand_id
1 'polypeptide(L)'
;MKAYWRTWPELWKQQSKLQEISPFNLAVVYARAGEKDRAMAMLEKAHAEHFPSLVFLQVEPVFDPLREDPRFQELLRRIGRAS
;
A
#
# COMPACT_ATOMS: atom_id res chain seq x y z
N MET A 1 -14.95 -12.38 37.07
CA MET A 1 -14.18 -11.11 37.18
C MET A 1 -12.69 -11.44 37.34
N LYS A 2 -11.87 -11.30 36.29
CA LYS A 2 -10.40 -11.24 36.37
C LYS A 2 -9.79 -10.86 35.00
N ALA A 3 -8.95 -9.82 35.04
CA ALA A 3 -7.80 -9.56 34.17
C ALA A 3 -7.99 -9.30 32.67
N TYR A 4 -9.02 -8.55 32.25
CA TYR A 4 -9.05 -8.05 30.87
C TYR A 4 -7.89 -7.07 30.58
N TRP A 5 -7.45 -6.25 31.54
CA TRP A 5 -6.48 -5.14 31.33
C TRP A 5 -5.02 -5.54 30.98
N ARG A 6 -4.67 -6.83 30.97
CA ARG A 6 -3.30 -7.29 30.66
C ARG A 6 -3.10 -7.78 29.23
N THR A 7 -4.18 -8.01 28.47
CA THR A 7 -4.13 -8.60 27.11
C THR A 7 -4.68 -7.68 26.00
N TRP A 8 -5.13 -6.46 26.33
CA TRP A 8 -5.58 -5.49 25.32
C TRP A 8 -4.48 -4.89 24.43
N PRO A 9 -3.24 -4.65 24.92
CA PRO A 9 -2.20 -4.05 24.07
C PRO A 9 -1.86 -4.92 22.85
N GLU A 10 -1.85 -6.25 22.98
CA GLU A 10 -1.59 -7.14 21.85
C GLU A 10 -2.77 -7.19 20.88
N LEU A 11 -4.00 -7.22 21.38
CA LEU A 11 -5.21 -7.20 20.56
C LEU A 11 -5.33 -5.90 19.76
N TRP A 12 -4.96 -4.75 20.34
CA TRP A 12 -4.90 -3.48 19.63
C TRP A 12 -3.78 -3.43 18.60
N LYS A 13 -2.60 -4.02 18.85
CA LYS A 13 -1.58 -4.14 17.80
C LYS A 13 -2.08 -5.00 16.62
N GLN A 14 -2.84 -6.05 16.91
CA GLN A 14 -3.38 -6.94 15.90
C GLN A 14 -4.53 -6.29 15.10
N GLN A 15 -5.39 -5.50 15.77
CA GLN A 15 -6.44 -4.71 15.11
C GLN A 15 -5.90 -3.43 14.46
N SER A 16 -4.84 -2.82 14.97
CA SER A 16 -4.25 -1.60 14.39
C SER A 16 -3.56 -1.91 13.07
N LYS A 17 -3.01 -3.12 12.88
CA LYS A 17 -2.60 -3.59 11.54
C LYS A 17 -3.76 -3.59 10.54
N LEU A 18 -5.00 -3.76 11.00
CA LEU A 18 -6.20 -3.68 10.16
C LEU A 18 -6.69 -2.22 9.97
N GLN A 19 -6.24 -1.28 10.80
CA GLN A 19 -6.61 0.16 10.72
C GLN A 19 -5.52 1.06 10.13
N GLU A 20 -4.33 0.55 9.84
CA GLU A 20 -3.34 1.32 9.09
C GLU A 20 -3.89 1.66 7.71
N ILE A 21 -3.92 2.96 7.39
CA ILE A 21 -4.36 3.44 6.08
C ILE A 21 -3.42 2.81 5.05
N SER A 22 -3.98 1.98 4.17
CA SER A 22 -3.20 1.31 3.13
C SER A 22 -2.40 2.34 2.32
N PRO A 23 -1.07 2.19 2.22
CA PRO A 23 -0.26 3.07 1.37
C PRO A 23 -0.75 3.07 -0.08
N PHE A 24 -1.32 1.96 -0.56
CA PHE A 24 -1.99 1.90 -1.86
C PHE A 24 -3.15 2.90 -1.98
N ASN A 25 -4.01 3.00 -0.96
CA ASN A 25 -5.13 3.96 -0.99
C ASN A 25 -4.63 5.41 -0.99
N LEU A 26 -3.53 5.70 -0.27
CA LEU A 26 -2.88 7.02 -0.33
C LEU A 26 -2.26 7.27 -1.71
N ALA A 27 -1.68 6.25 -2.35
CA ALA A 27 -1.18 6.35 -3.71
C ALA A 27 -2.29 6.71 -4.71
N VAL A 28 -3.47 6.09 -4.59
CA VAL A 28 -4.66 6.43 -5.39
C VAL A 28 -5.03 7.91 -5.20
N VAL A 29 -5.05 8.41 -3.96
CA VAL A 29 -5.37 9.82 -3.67
C VAL A 29 -4.35 10.76 -4.32
N TYR A 30 -3.05 10.49 -4.16
CA TYR A 30 -2.01 11.31 -4.78
C TYR A 30 -2.03 11.25 -6.30
N ALA A 31 -2.31 10.08 -6.89
CA ALA A 31 -2.43 9.92 -8.33
C ALA A 31 -3.61 10.74 -8.89
N ARG A 32 -4.77 10.76 -8.20
CA ARG A 32 -5.91 11.63 -8.57
C ARG A 32 -5.57 13.12 -8.48
N ALA A 33 -4.73 13.51 -7.52
CA ALA A 33 -4.25 14.88 -7.37
C ALA A 33 -3.17 15.27 -8.39
N GLY A 34 -2.71 14.34 -9.24
CA GLY A 34 -1.59 14.58 -10.17
C GLY A 34 -0.21 14.59 -9.51
N GLU A 35 -0.12 14.27 -8.21
CA GLU A 35 1.10 14.28 -7.43
C GLU A 35 1.88 12.96 -7.62
N LYS A 36 2.44 12.78 -8.83
CA LYS A 36 3.07 11.53 -9.28
C LYS A 36 4.17 10.99 -8.35
N ASP A 37 5.05 11.84 -7.86
CA ASP A 37 6.15 11.41 -6.99
C ASP A 37 5.67 10.88 -5.64
N ARG A 38 4.63 11.49 -5.07
CA ARG A 38 4.03 11.03 -3.81
C ARG A 38 3.22 9.75 -4.01
N ALA A 39 2.53 9.62 -5.14
CA ALA A 39 1.90 8.37 -5.52
C ALA A 39 2.94 7.24 -5.65
N MET A 40 4.05 7.46 -6.36
CA MET A 40 5.13 6.47 -6.48
C MET A 40 5.75 6.11 -5.12
N ALA A 41 6.00 7.08 -4.24
CA ALA A 41 6.54 6.80 -2.91
C ALA A 41 5.60 5.91 -2.08
N MET A 42 4.29 6.11 -2.18
CA MET A 42 3.30 5.29 -1.49
C MET A 42 3.16 3.89 -2.10
N LEU A 43 3.32 3.74 -3.41
CA LEU A 43 3.36 2.43 -4.08
C LEU A 43 4.60 1.60 -3.66
N GLU A 44 5.77 2.23 -3.60
CA GLU A 44 6.99 1.58 -3.09
C GLU A 44 6.84 1.17 -1.62
N LYS A 45 6.21 2.01 -0.80
CA LYS A 45 5.89 1.67 0.60
C LYS A 45 4.95 0.47 0.68
N ALA A 46 3.87 0.45 -0.12
CA ALA A 46 2.95 -0.68 -0.18
C ALA A 46 3.69 -1.98 -0.54
N HIS A 47 4.69 -1.90 -1.42
CA HIS A 47 5.47 -3.06 -1.84
C HIS A 47 6.46 -3.53 -0.77
N ALA A 48 7.18 -2.61 -0.13
CA ALA A 48 8.07 -2.94 0.98
C ALA A 48 7.32 -3.60 2.15
N GLU A 49 6.10 -3.14 2.44
CA GLU A 49 5.25 -3.65 3.51
C GLU A 49 4.34 -4.83 3.06
N HIS A 50 4.50 -5.31 1.82
CA HIS A 50 3.76 -6.45 1.25
C HIS A 50 2.23 -6.30 1.34
N PHE A 51 1.72 -5.09 1.09
CA PHE A 51 0.28 -4.84 1.11
C PHE A 51 -0.43 -5.62 0.00
N PRO A 52 -1.49 -6.38 0.33
CA PRO A 52 -2.20 -7.20 -0.64
C PRO A 52 -2.94 -6.37 -1.70
N SER A 53 -3.21 -5.10 -1.44
CA SER A 53 -3.86 -4.19 -2.39
C SER A 53 -3.04 -3.96 -3.68
N LEU A 54 -1.74 -4.29 -3.68
CA LEU A 54 -0.91 -4.21 -4.89
C LEU A 54 -1.37 -5.12 -6.03
N VAL A 55 -2.21 -6.13 -5.78
CA VAL A 55 -2.83 -6.95 -6.85
C VAL A 55 -3.64 -6.10 -7.83
N PHE A 56 -4.15 -4.95 -7.40
CA PHE A 56 -4.93 -4.05 -8.24
C PHE A 56 -4.08 -3.06 -9.04
N LEU A 57 -2.76 -3.00 -8.81
CA LEU A 57 -1.87 -1.98 -9.39
C LEU A 57 -1.91 -1.94 -10.92
N GLN A 58 -2.11 -3.10 -11.58
CA GLN A 58 -2.15 -3.16 -13.05
C GLN A 58 -3.51 -2.74 -13.64
N VAL A 59 -4.60 -2.82 -12.88
CA VAL A 59 -5.96 -2.62 -13.38
C VAL A 59 -6.58 -1.29 -12.96
N GLU A 60 -6.04 -0.65 -11.92
CA GLU A 60 -6.56 0.62 -11.42
C GLU A 60 -6.21 1.78 -12.40
N PRO A 61 -7.22 2.42 -13.04
CA PRO A 61 -6.98 3.43 -14.09
C PRO A 61 -6.34 4.72 -13.57
N VAL A 62 -6.44 4.99 -12.26
CA VAL A 62 -5.82 6.18 -11.67
C VAL A 62 -4.30 6.25 -11.89
N PHE A 63 -3.67 5.09 -12.11
CA PHE A 63 -2.24 4.99 -12.33
C PHE A 63 -1.85 5.08 -13.81
N ASP A 64 -2.78 5.27 -14.73
CA ASP A 64 -2.48 5.43 -16.16
C ASP A 64 -1.41 6.51 -16.43
N PRO A 65 -1.42 7.69 -15.77
CA PRO A 65 -0.36 8.69 -15.94
C PRO A 65 1.02 8.29 -15.38
N LEU A 66 1.10 7.20 -14.61
CA LEU A 66 2.32 6.65 -14.02
C LEU A 66 2.86 5.44 -14.81
N ARG A 67 2.09 4.84 -15.72
CA ARG A 67 2.50 3.61 -16.46
C ARG A 67 3.73 3.80 -17.34
N GLU A 68 3.99 5.02 -17.79
CA GLU A 68 5.18 5.38 -18.57
C GLU A 68 6.40 5.72 -17.69
N ASP A 69 6.22 5.88 -16.37
CA ASP A 69 7.34 6.14 -15.46
C ASP A 69 8.21 4.88 -15.31
N PRO A 70 9.53 4.94 -15.58
CA PRO A 70 10.42 3.80 -15.43
C PRO A 70 10.38 3.17 -14.02
N ARG A 71 10.13 3.98 -12.99
CA ARG A 71 10.01 3.50 -11.60
C ARG A 71 8.77 2.63 -11.42
N PHE A 72 7.66 2.98 -12.06
CA PHE A 72 6.42 2.21 -12.01
C PHE A 72 6.59 0.85 -12.72
N GLN A 73 7.26 0.85 -13.88
CA GLN A 73 7.55 -0.38 -14.62
C GLN A 73 8.46 -1.32 -13.83
N GLU A 74 9.49 -0.78 -13.18
CA GLU A 74 10.37 -1.56 -12.31
C GLU A 74 9.62 -2.14 -11.11
N LEU A 75 8.72 -1.38 -10.51
CA LEU A 75 7.87 -1.86 -9.42
C LEU A 75 7.00 -3.05 -9.85
N LEU A 76 6.32 -2.95 -11.01
CA LEU A 76 5.54 -4.06 -11.57
C LEU A 76 6.38 -5.32 -11.79
N ARG A 77 7.61 -5.14 -12.31
CA ARG A 77 8.54 -6.24 -12.54
C ARG A 77 8.96 -6.91 -11.22
N ARG A 78 9.18 -6.13 -10.15
CA ARG A 78 9.50 -6.66 -8.82
C ARG A 78 8.35 -7.46 -8.22
N ILE A 79 7.13 -6.96 -8.35
CA ILE A 79 5.91 -7.66 -7.89
C ILE A 79 5.77 -9.01 -8.61
N GLY A 80 5.98 -9.05 -9.93
CA GLY A 80 5.89 -10.28 -10.73
C GLY A 80 7.02 -11.31 -10.49
N ARG A 81 8.06 -10.94 -9.74
CA ARG A 81 9.19 -11.83 -9.38
C ARG A 81 9.09 -12.41 -7.99
N ALA A 82 8.11 -12.00 -7.19
CA ALA A 82 7.83 -12.62 -5.91
C ALA A 82 7.25 -14.03 -6.15
N SER A 83 8.15 -14.98 -6.37
CA SER A 83 7.90 -16.43 -6.47
C SER A 83 8.34 -17.12 -5.19
#